data_AF-A0A259GTJ1-F1
#
_entry.id   AF-A0A259GTJ1-F1
#
_cell.length_a   1.000
_cell.length_b   1.000
_cell.length_c   1.000
_cell.angle_alpha   90.00
_cell.angle_beta   90.00
_cell.angle_gamma   90.00
#
_symmetry.space_group_name_H-M   'P 1'
#
loop_
_entity.id
_entity.type
_entity.pdbx_description
1 polymer ?
#
loop_
_entity_poly.entity_id
_entity_poly.type
_entity_poly.pdbx_seq_one_letter_code
_entity_poly.pdbx_strand_id
1 'polypeptide(L)'
;MAQINVAELFKQTRRKLKLNWIAGLNGGLNTLTSETVSKPSLALIGHLNFVHPNRVQVLGCSEMDYLRSLSVADAKRGIENLFSTDLAAVIVANGEQVSDTLIEAANTHQVPLFTSSLRSPELMDFLSHFLAQAVAESVSLHGVFMEVQGFGALIKGEAAIGKSELALELISRGHRLIADDIVDFFRISPERVEGRCPPLLQDYLEVRGLGILNIRALFGDNSVKPTKPLDLIIQLEMADKLAPQLLDRLDIKTLHEEVLGVKVPKVQIPIAAGRNIAVLVEVAIRNHMLLLRGINATKQFKQRHQREMKKNMQSN
;
A
#
# COMPACT_ATOMS: atom_id res chain seq x y z
N MET A 1 -9.58 -9.56 -6.84
CA MET A 1 -8.18 -9.98 -6.63
C MET A 1 -7.28 -8.95 -7.27
N ALA A 2 -6.21 -8.52 -6.60
CA ALA A 2 -5.27 -7.57 -7.17
C ALA A 2 -4.51 -8.25 -8.33
N GLN A 3 -4.64 -7.68 -9.52
CA GLN A 3 -4.02 -8.18 -10.73
C GLN A 3 -3.55 -7.02 -11.59
N ILE A 4 -2.44 -7.23 -12.31
CA ILE A 4 -1.96 -6.32 -13.34
C ILE A 4 -1.70 -7.13 -14.60
N ASN A 5 -2.14 -6.63 -15.76
CA ASN A 5 -1.79 -7.25 -17.03
C ASN A 5 -0.47 -6.71 -17.56
N VAL A 6 0.18 -7.46 -18.44
CA VAL A 6 1.51 -7.12 -18.96
C VAL A 6 1.50 -5.82 -19.79
N ALA A 7 0.41 -5.52 -20.50
CA ALA A 7 0.27 -4.26 -21.24
C ALA A 7 0.29 -3.04 -20.30
N GLU A 8 -0.39 -3.11 -19.16
CA GLU A 8 -0.42 -2.05 -18.15
C GLU A 8 0.92 -1.96 -17.41
N LEU A 9 1.53 -3.10 -17.07
CA LEU A 9 2.90 -3.14 -16.54
C LEU A 9 3.87 -2.44 -17.49
N PHE A 10 3.82 -2.75 -18.78
CA PHE A 10 4.64 -2.10 -19.80
C PHE A 10 4.36 -0.59 -19.82
N LYS A 11 3.10 -0.17 -19.93
CA LYS A 11 2.72 1.25 -19.98
C LYS A 11 3.24 2.04 -18.78
N GLN A 12 3.14 1.50 -17.57
CA GLN A 12 3.54 2.17 -16.34
C GLN A 12 5.06 2.18 -16.12
N THR A 13 5.78 1.16 -16.60
CA THR A 13 7.21 0.99 -16.30
C THR A 13 8.15 1.32 -17.47
N ARG A 14 7.65 1.35 -18.71
CA ARG A 14 8.43 1.50 -19.95
C ARG A 14 9.49 2.59 -19.90
N ARG A 15 9.11 3.80 -19.47
CA ARG A 15 10.03 4.96 -19.45
C ARG A 15 11.15 4.79 -18.43
N LYS A 16 10.82 4.34 -17.22
CA LYS A 16 11.78 4.15 -16.14
C LYS A 16 12.74 2.99 -16.44
N LEU A 17 12.20 1.91 -16.99
CA LEU A 17 12.94 0.68 -17.28
C LEU A 17 13.53 0.61 -18.70
N LYS A 18 13.33 1.65 -19.52
CA LYS A 18 13.73 1.70 -20.93
C LYS A 18 13.29 0.45 -21.72
N LEU A 19 12.06 -0.01 -21.47
CA LEU A 19 11.53 -1.23 -22.10
C LEU A 19 11.15 -0.98 -23.56
N ASN A 20 11.49 -1.92 -24.43
CA ASN A 20 10.98 -2.00 -25.80
C ASN A 20 10.29 -3.35 -26.00
N TRP A 21 9.07 -3.34 -26.52
CA TRP A 21 8.31 -4.55 -26.82
C TRP A 21 8.64 -5.01 -28.24
N ILE A 22 9.23 -6.20 -28.37
CA ILE A 22 9.79 -6.68 -29.65
C ILE A 22 9.07 -7.90 -30.23
N ALA A 23 8.43 -8.74 -29.39
CA ALA A 23 7.70 -9.93 -29.84
C ALA A 23 6.56 -10.29 -28.86
N GLY A 24 5.70 -11.23 -29.25
CA GLY A 24 4.57 -11.69 -28.42
C GLY A 24 3.52 -10.61 -28.18
N LEU A 25 3.26 -9.75 -29.17
CA LEU A 25 2.38 -8.57 -29.05
C LEU A 25 0.96 -8.89 -28.58
N ASN A 26 0.46 -10.10 -28.89
CA ASN A 26 -0.87 -10.55 -28.47
C ASN A 26 -0.95 -10.94 -26.99
N GLY A 27 0.19 -11.10 -26.30
CA GLY A 27 0.27 -11.51 -24.91
C GLY A 27 0.04 -10.40 -23.88
N GLY A 28 -0.36 -9.20 -24.30
CA GLY A 28 -0.53 -8.06 -23.38
C GLY A 28 -1.57 -8.28 -22.27
N LEU A 29 -2.50 -9.22 -22.48
CA LEU A 29 -3.54 -9.57 -21.51
C LEU A 29 -3.08 -10.57 -20.44
N ASN A 30 -1.86 -11.11 -20.53
CA ASN A 30 -1.32 -12.02 -19.52
C ASN A 30 -1.33 -11.33 -18.14
N THR A 31 -1.92 -11.96 -17.11
CA THR A 31 -2.16 -11.34 -15.81
C THR A 31 -1.21 -11.85 -14.73
N LEU A 32 -0.64 -10.93 -13.96
CA LEU A 32 0.13 -11.21 -12.75
C LEU A 32 -0.78 -10.99 -11.54
N THR A 33 -0.88 -11.97 -10.63
CA THR A 33 -1.80 -11.96 -9.49
C THR A 33 -1.11 -12.24 -8.14
N SER A 34 -1.76 -11.83 -7.05
CA SER A 34 -1.29 -12.05 -5.68
C SER A 34 -1.14 -13.53 -5.28
N GLU A 35 -2.00 -14.42 -5.78
CA GLU A 35 -1.91 -15.87 -5.53
C GLU A 35 -0.64 -16.50 -6.10
N THR A 36 -0.05 -15.85 -7.10
CA THR A 36 1.22 -16.31 -7.65
C THR A 36 2.37 -16.06 -6.67
N VAL A 37 2.24 -15.07 -5.78
CA VAL A 37 3.17 -14.79 -4.67
C VAL A 37 3.03 -15.80 -3.54
N SER A 38 1.84 -16.39 -3.34
CA SER A 38 1.57 -17.32 -2.22
C SER A 38 2.00 -18.75 -2.50
N LYS A 39 2.35 -19.10 -3.74
CA LYS A 39 3.02 -20.38 -4.08
C LYS A 39 4.52 -20.24 -3.75
N PRO A 40 5.04 -20.92 -2.72
CA PRO A 40 6.42 -20.71 -2.22
C PRO A 40 7.52 -20.97 -3.25
N SER A 41 7.21 -21.69 -4.34
CA SER A 41 8.14 -22.04 -5.41
C SER A 41 8.14 -21.08 -6.61
N LEU A 42 7.16 -20.18 -6.76
CA LEU A 42 7.03 -19.32 -7.94
C LEU A 42 7.25 -17.86 -7.55
N ALA A 43 8.40 -17.30 -7.90
CA ALA A 43 8.59 -15.86 -7.79
C ALA A 43 7.87 -15.16 -8.97
N LEU A 44 7.30 -13.99 -8.73
CA LEU A 44 6.71 -13.18 -9.80
C LEU A 44 7.75 -12.73 -10.81
N ILE A 45 8.99 -12.52 -10.38
CA ILE A 45 10.10 -12.11 -11.23
C ILE A 45 11.41 -12.73 -10.74
N GLY A 46 12.29 -13.12 -11.68
CA GLY A 46 13.61 -13.67 -11.36
C GLY A 46 14.47 -13.95 -12.59
N HIS A 47 15.71 -14.35 -12.35
CA HIS A 47 16.64 -14.88 -13.36
C HIS A 47 16.23 -16.28 -13.85
N LEU A 48 16.86 -16.77 -14.93
CA LEU A 48 16.44 -18.00 -15.63
C LEU A 48 16.40 -19.19 -14.67
N ASN A 49 15.23 -19.81 -14.54
CA ASN A 49 15.05 -21.00 -13.72
C ASN A 49 14.17 -22.02 -14.46
N PHE A 50 14.78 -23.13 -14.88
CA PHE A 50 14.08 -24.20 -15.59
C PHE A 50 13.30 -25.14 -14.66
N VAL A 51 13.59 -25.14 -13.36
CA VAL A 51 12.94 -26.02 -12.37
C VAL A 51 11.68 -25.36 -11.82
N HIS A 52 11.78 -24.06 -11.51
CA HIS A 52 10.67 -23.22 -11.06
C HIS A 52 10.70 -21.89 -11.80
N PRO A 53 10.11 -21.83 -13.02
CA PRO A 53 10.10 -20.62 -13.83
C PRO A 53 9.38 -19.46 -13.14
N ASN A 54 9.97 -18.27 -13.18
CA ASN A 54 9.34 -17.05 -12.67
C ASN A 54 8.29 -16.57 -13.67
N ARG A 55 7.18 -15.97 -13.22
CA ARG A 55 6.15 -15.46 -14.14
C ARG A 55 6.68 -14.39 -15.09
N VAL A 56 7.55 -13.50 -14.60
CA VAL A 56 8.33 -12.56 -15.40
C VAL A 56 9.78 -13.03 -15.39
N GLN A 57 10.26 -13.47 -16.54
CA GLN A 57 11.59 -14.03 -16.66
C GLN A 57 12.58 -12.96 -17.11
N VAL A 58 13.62 -12.67 -16.32
CA VAL A 58 14.71 -11.77 -16.73
C VAL A 58 15.89 -12.59 -17.24
N LEU A 59 16.38 -12.24 -18.42
CA LEU A 59 17.58 -12.80 -19.05
C LEU A 59 18.66 -11.71 -19.09
N GLY A 60 19.65 -11.78 -18.20
CA GLY A 60 20.83 -10.92 -18.19
C GLY A 60 22.02 -11.59 -18.86
N CYS A 61 23.21 -11.00 -18.69
CA CYS A 61 24.45 -11.49 -19.33
C CYS A 61 24.70 -12.97 -19.04
N SER A 62 24.63 -13.41 -17.77
CA SER A 62 24.88 -14.80 -17.39
C SER A 62 23.91 -15.79 -18.03
N GLU A 63 22.63 -15.45 -18.10
CA GLU A 63 21.61 -16.30 -18.71
C GLU A 63 21.80 -16.38 -20.23
N MET A 64 22.12 -15.25 -20.86
CA MET A 64 22.36 -15.18 -22.30
C MET A 64 23.66 -15.89 -22.69
N ASP A 65 24.73 -15.76 -21.89
CA ASP A 65 25.99 -16.50 -22.05
C ASP A 65 25.75 -18.01 -21.92
N TYR A 66 24.95 -18.43 -20.93
CA TYR A 66 24.56 -19.83 -20.79
C TYR A 66 23.83 -20.35 -22.03
N LEU A 67 22.81 -19.63 -22.52
CA LEU A 67 22.07 -20.02 -23.74
C LEU A 67 22.98 -20.06 -24.96
N ARG A 68 23.93 -19.14 -25.08
CA ARG A 68 24.95 -19.10 -26.15
C ARG A 68 25.98 -20.24 -26.04
N SER A 69 26.22 -20.78 -24.84
CA SER A 69 27.14 -21.89 -24.62
C SER A 69 26.57 -23.26 -24.99
N LEU A 70 25.24 -23.38 -25.13
CA LEU A 70 24.56 -24.61 -25.49
C LEU A 70 24.64 -24.91 -26.99
N SER A 71 24.45 -26.18 -27.36
CA SER A 71 24.21 -26.53 -28.76
C SER A 71 22.93 -25.87 -29.27
N VAL A 72 22.84 -25.59 -30.57
CA VAL A 72 21.64 -24.96 -31.17
C VAL A 72 20.37 -25.75 -30.85
N ALA A 73 20.45 -27.08 -30.86
CA ALA A 73 19.32 -27.96 -30.54
C ALA A 73 18.92 -27.87 -29.06
N ASP A 74 19.88 -27.83 -28.14
CA ASP A 74 19.59 -27.76 -26.70
C ASP A 74 19.14 -26.37 -26.28
N ALA A 75 19.70 -25.31 -26.87
CA ALA A 75 19.24 -23.93 -26.67
C ALA A 75 17.78 -23.79 -27.12
N LYS A 76 17.45 -24.29 -28.31
CA LYS A 76 16.07 -24.29 -28.83
C LYS A 76 15.13 -25.06 -27.91
N ARG A 77 15.50 -26.27 -27.48
CA ARG A 77 14.69 -27.07 -26.55
C ARG A 77 14.52 -26.37 -25.19
N GLY A 78 15.57 -25.72 -24.68
CA GLY A 78 15.52 -24.95 -23.44
C GLY A 78 14.57 -23.76 -23.54
N ILE A 79 14.63 -23.01 -24.64
CA ILE A 79 13.73 -21.89 -24.91
C ILE A 79 12.28 -22.40 -25.05
N GLU A 80 12.02 -23.42 -25.85
CA GLU A 80 10.68 -24.00 -25.99
C GLU A 80 10.10 -24.46 -24.64
N ASN A 81 10.92 -25.11 -23.81
CA ASN A 81 10.52 -25.52 -22.47
C ASN A 81 10.19 -24.32 -21.56
N LEU A 82 10.98 -23.25 -21.64
CA LEU A 82 10.73 -22.02 -20.88
C LEU A 82 9.36 -21.43 -21.25
N PHE A 83 9.07 -21.28 -22.54
CA PHE A 83 7.81 -20.70 -23.05
C PHE A 83 6.60 -21.64 -22.94
N SER A 84 6.82 -22.95 -22.71
CA SER A 84 5.75 -23.92 -22.45
C SER A 84 5.18 -23.84 -21.02
N THR A 85 5.71 -22.95 -20.18
CA THR A 85 5.27 -22.73 -18.79
C THR A 85 4.31 -21.52 -18.72
N ASP A 86 3.71 -21.25 -17.56
CA ASP A 86 2.76 -20.13 -17.36
C ASP A 86 3.48 -18.77 -17.27
N LEU A 87 4.31 -18.43 -18.27
CA LEU A 87 5.03 -17.15 -18.32
C LEU A 87 4.06 -16.01 -18.64
N ALA A 88 4.13 -14.96 -17.83
CA ALA A 88 3.48 -13.70 -18.15
C ALA A 88 4.30 -12.91 -19.16
N ALA A 89 5.63 -12.82 -19.00
CA ALA A 89 6.52 -12.05 -19.88
C ALA A 89 7.99 -12.48 -19.75
N VAL A 90 8.79 -12.15 -20.77
CA VAL A 90 10.26 -12.29 -20.75
C VAL A 90 10.91 -10.93 -21.01
N ILE A 91 11.99 -10.62 -20.28
CA ILE A 91 12.76 -9.38 -20.42
C ILE A 91 14.23 -9.72 -20.63
N VAL A 92 14.77 -9.32 -21.78
CA VAL A 92 16.20 -9.38 -22.08
C VAL A 92 16.84 -8.07 -21.61
N ALA A 93 17.69 -8.15 -20.60
CA ALA A 93 18.33 -7.01 -19.94
C ALA A 93 19.72 -6.72 -20.54
N ASN A 94 20.40 -5.72 -19.97
CA ASN A 94 21.79 -5.36 -20.27
C ASN A 94 22.07 -4.94 -21.73
N GLY A 95 21.04 -4.71 -22.54
CA GLY A 95 21.20 -4.48 -23.97
C GLY A 95 21.67 -5.72 -24.75
N GLU A 96 21.49 -6.91 -24.19
CA GLU A 96 21.82 -8.17 -24.84
C GLU A 96 21.05 -8.36 -26.16
N GLN A 97 21.68 -9.06 -27.10
CA GLN A 97 21.05 -9.38 -28.39
C GLN A 97 20.04 -10.52 -28.22
N VAL A 98 18.87 -10.34 -28.81
CA VAL A 98 17.80 -11.33 -28.78
C VAL A 98 17.94 -12.26 -29.98
N SER A 99 17.97 -13.57 -29.74
CA SER A 99 18.03 -14.56 -30.82
C SER A 99 16.67 -14.72 -31.53
N ASP A 100 16.70 -15.09 -32.80
CA ASP A 100 15.47 -15.35 -33.57
C ASP A 100 14.62 -16.45 -32.92
N THR A 101 15.26 -17.45 -32.32
CA THR A 101 14.57 -18.53 -31.59
C THR A 101 13.76 -18.00 -30.39
N LEU A 102 14.25 -16.99 -29.65
CA LEU A 102 13.49 -16.35 -28.58
C LEU A 102 12.29 -15.57 -29.13
N ILE A 103 12.46 -14.88 -30.26
CA ILE A 103 11.40 -14.11 -30.92
C ILE A 103 10.30 -15.04 -31.43
N GLU A 104 10.68 -16.13 -32.11
CA GLU A 104 9.75 -17.15 -32.62
C GLU A 104 8.96 -17.81 -31.50
N ALA A 105 9.62 -18.19 -30.40
CA ALA A 105 8.98 -18.79 -29.24
C ALA A 105 7.98 -17.81 -28.58
N ALA A 106 8.40 -16.56 -28.38
CA ALA A 106 7.54 -15.51 -27.82
C ALA A 106 6.28 -15.26 -28.65
N ASN A 107 6.41 -15.23 -29.98
CA ASN A 107 5.28 -15.06 -30.88
C ASN A 107 4.35 -16.29 -30.88
N THR A 108 4.92 -17.49 -30.92
CA THR A 108 4.18 -18.76 -30.94
C THR A 108 3.34 -18.94 -29.68
N HIS A 109 3.96 -18.70 -28.52
CA HIS A 109 3.31 -18.87 -27.22
C HIS A 109 2.55 -17.62 -26.74
N GLN A 110 2.54 -16.55 -27.53
CA GLN A 110 1.91 -15.28 -27.18
C GLN A 110 2.40 -14.73 -25.82
N VAL A 111 3.70 -14.84 -25.56
CA VAL A 111 4.33 -14.30 -24.35
C VAL A 111 5.09 -13.02 -24.72
N PRO A 112 4.75 -11.86 -24.14
CA PRO A 112 5.44 -10.60 -24.42
C PRO A 112 6.94 -10.71 -24.15
N LEU A 113 7.72 -10.31 -25.14
CA LEU A 113 9.17 -10.24 -25.06
C LEU A 113 9.60 -8.77 -25.09
N PHE A 114 10.28 -8.36 -24.03
CA PHE A 114 10.81 -7.02 -23.87
C PHE A 114 12.34 -7.02 -23.92
N THR A 115 12.91 -5.89 -24.33
CA THR A 115 14.34 -5.59 -24.17
C THR A 115 14.53 -4.36 -23.30
N SER A 116 15.62 -4.34 -22.53
CA SER A 116 16.06 -3.18 -21.75
C SER A 116 17.57 -2.99 -21.85
N SER A 117 18.01 -1.74 -21.90
CA SER A 117 19.42 -1.36 -21.77
C SER A 117 19.90 -1.27 -20.32
N LEU A 118 19.01 -1.40 -19.33
CA LEU A 118 19.38 -1.39 -17.91
C LEU A 118 19.99 -2.71 -17.49
N ARG A 119 20.81 -2.68 -16.44
CA ARG A 119 21.42 -3.88 -15.87
C ARG A 119 20.35 -4.73 -15.18
N SER A 120 20.47 -6.06 -15.29
CA SER A 120 19.51 -6.99 -14.71
C SER A 120 19.23 -6.78 -13.22
N PRO A 121 20.19 -6.49 -12.32
CA PRO A 121 19.87 -6.27 -10.90
C PRO A 121 19.02 -5.01 -10.67
N GLU A 122 19.32 -3.92 -11.37
CA GLU A 122 18.57 -2.66 -11.27
C GLU A 122 17.11 -2.84 -11.76
N LEU A 123 16.94 -3.60 -12.85
CA LEU A 123 15.64 -3.92 -13.42
C LEU A 123 14.84 -4.83 -12.48
N MET A 124 15.50 -5.83 -11.90
CA MET A 124 14.94 -6.75 -10.92
C MET A 124 14.45 -6.02 -9.67
N ASP A 125 15.25 -5.14 -9.08
CA ASP A 125 14.89 -4.41 -7.87
C ASP A 125 13.65 -3.54 -8.09
N PHE A 126 13.62 -2.79 -9.19
CA PHE A 126 12.50 -1.91 -9.52
C PHE A 126 11.22 -2.71 -9.80
N LEU A 127 11.29 -3.75 -10.65
CA LEU A 127 10.12 -4.54 -10.99
C LEU A 127 9.60 -5.36 -9.81
N SER A 128 10.48 -5.89 -8.97
CA SER A 128 10.08 -6.61 -7.75
C SER A 128 9.26 -5.70 -6.84
N HIS A 129 9.74 -4.47 -6.61
CA HIS A 129 9.02 -3.48 -5.81
C HIS A 129 7.68 -3.08 -6.45
N PHE A 130 7.69 -2.78 -7.75
CA PHE A 130 6.49 -2.39 -8.48
C PHE A 130 5.42 -3.48 -8.48
N LEU A 131 5.82 -4.73 -8.78
CA LEU A 131 4.91 -5.88 -8.80
C LEU A 131 4.37 -6.17 -7.42
N ALA A 132 5.20 -6.14 -6.38
CA ALA A 132 4.75 -6.32 -5.00
C ALA A 132 3.63 -5.32 -4.64
N GLN A 133 3.74 -4.06 -5.09
CA GLN A 133 2.69 -3.05 -4.88
C GLN A 133 1.46 -3.22 -5.79
N ALA A 134 1.68 -3.61 -7.05
CA ALA A 134 0.61 -3.73 -8.04
C ALA A 134 -0.30 -4.94 -7.78
N VAL A 135 0.26 -6.03 -7.25
CA VAL A 135 -0.46 -7.26 -6.93
C VAL A 135 -0.69 -7.44 -5.42
N ALA A 136 -0.39 -6.43 -4.59
CA ALA A 136 -0.66 -6.53 -3.16
C ALA A 136 -2.16 -6.75 -2.91
N GLU A 137 -2.49 -7.67 -2.01
CA GLU A 137 -3.86 -7.82 -1.53
C GLU A 137 -4.34 -6.48 -0.96
N SER A 138 -5.49 -6.01 -1.46
CA SER A 138 -6.03 -4.70 -1.12
C SER A 138 -7.50 -4.74 -0.74
N VAL A 139 -7.89 -3.86 0.17
CA VAL A 139 -9.29 -3.60 0.55
C VAL A 139 -9.55 -2.11 0.49
N SER A 140 -10.71 -1.72 -0.03
CA SER A 140 -11.14 -0.31 -0.03
C SER A 140 -12.02 -0.06 1.19
N LEU A 141 -11.68 0.95 1.99
CA LEU A 141 -12.46 1.38 3.15
C LEU A 141 -12.95 2.81 2.94
N HIS A 142 -14.15 3.10 3.47
CA HIS A 142 -14.68 4.46 3.44
C HIS A 142 -14.13 5.30 4.60
N GLY A 143 -13.80 6.56 4.33
CA GLY A 143 -13.30 7.51 5.32
C GLY A 143 -12.31 8.52 4.71
N VAL A 144 -11.75 9.37 5.57
CA VAL A 144 -10.71 10.32 5.18
C VAL A 144 -9.39 9.83 5.76
N PHE A 145 -8.40 9.56 4.91
CA PHE A 145 -7.08 9.12 5.35
C PHE A 145 -6.07 10.25 5.24
N MET A 146 -5.41 10.55 6.36
CA MET A 146 -4.54 11.71 6.52
C MET A 146 -3.28 11.38 7.30
N GLU A 147 -2.22 12.14 7.07
CA GLU A 147 -1.05 12.14 7.94
C GLU A 147 -1.18 13.29 8.94
N VAL A 148 -1.38 12.94 10.21
CA VAL A 148 -1.49 13.88 11.33
C VAL A 148 -0.26 13.70 12.20
N GLN A 149 0.55 14.75 12.36
CA GLN A 149 1.78 14.72 13.16
C GLN A 149 2.75 13.57 12.80
N GLY A 150 2.77 13.17 11.53
CA GLY A 150 3.63 12.08 11.05
C GLY A 150 3.02 10.68 11.16
N PHE A 151 1.80 10.52 11.67
CA PHE A 151 1.09 9.25 11.78
C PHE A 151 -0.06 9.18 10.76
N GLY A 152 -0.26 8.03 10.13
CA GLY A 152 -1.41 7.79 9.26
C GLY A 152 -2.66 7.51 10.08
N ALA A 153 -3.64 8.40 9.95
CA ALA A 153 -4.91 8.34 10.65
C ALA A 153 -6.06 8.17 9.65
N LEU A 154 -6.83 7.08 9.78
CA LEU A 154 -8.07 6.89 9.03
C LEU A 154 -9.25 7.38 9.86
N ILE A 155 -9.87 8.47 9.42
CA ILE A 155 -11.01 9.10 10.05
C ILE A 155 -12.29 8.49 9.46
N LYS A 156 -13.01 7.74 10.28
CA LYS A 156 -14.30 7.11 9.97
C LYS A 156 -15.44 7.80 10.71
N GLY A 157 -16.65 7.58 10.24
CA GLY A 157 -17.87 8.16 10.82
C GLY A 157 -19.00 8.13 9.81
N GLU A 158 -20.23 8.31 10.29
CA GLU A 158 -21.43 8.36 9.44
C GLU A 158 -21.29 9.42 8.32
N ALA A 159 -22.07 9.27 7.26
CA ALA A 159 -22.16 10.32 6.23
C ALA A 159 -22.60 11.64 6.88
N ALA A 160 -22.13 12.78 6.37
CA ALA A 160 -22.45 14.12 6.88
C ALA A 160 -21.97 14.46 8.31
N ILE A 161 -21.20 13.60 8.98
CA ILE A 161 -20.72 13.85 10.34
C ILE A 161 -19.66 14.97 10.44
N GLY A 162 -19.15 15.46 9.31
CA GLY A 162 -18.11 16.50 9.27
C GLY A 162 -16.69 16.00 8.99
N LYS A 163 -16.51 14.82 8.38
CA LYS A 163 -15.17 14.23 8.14
C LYS A 163 -14.32 15.11 7.22
N SER A 164 -14.89 15.59 6.13
CA SER A 164 -14.17 16.37 5.11
C SER A 164 -13.90 17.81 5.59
N GLU A 165 -14.81 18.39 6.37
CA GLU A 165 -14.61 19.67 7.06
C GLU A 165 -13.49 19.57 8.11
N LEU A 166 -13.47 18.48 8.88
CA LEU A 166 -12.38 18.18 9.81
C LEU A 166 -11.05 17.97 9.06
N ALA A 167 -11.08 17.30 7.91
CA ALA A 167 -9.89 17.12 7.08
C ALA A 167 -9.35 18.47 6.59
N LEU A 168 -10.23 19.35 6.12
CA LEU A 168 -9.84 20.70 5.70
C LEU A 168 -9.23 21.51 6.86
N GLU A 169 -9.82 21.43 8.06
CA GLU A 169 -9.25 22.06 9.26
C GLU A 169 -7.86 21.50 9.58
N LEU A 170 -7.66 20.18 9.53
CA LEU A 170 -6.36 19.56 9.75
C LEU A 170 -5.32 19.97 8.68
N ILE A 171 -5.70 20.07 7.41
CA ILE A 171 -4.82 20.56 6.33
C ILE A 171 -4.38 21.99 6.60
N SER A 172 -5.29 22.87 7.02
CA SER A 172 -4.96 24.26 7.38
C SER A 172 -3.97 24.37 8.55
N ARG A 173 -3.85 23.31 9.36
CA ARG A 173 -2.88 23.19 10.47
C ARG A 173 -1.56 22.53 10.07
N GLY A 174 -1.36 22.23 8.78
CA GLY A 174 -0.14 21.65 8.23
C GLY A 174 -0.11 20.13 8.19
N HIS A 175 -1.24 19.46 8.41
CA HIS A 175 -1.37 18.01 8.20
C HIS A 175 -1.61 17.71 6.72
N ARG A 176 -1.42 16.46 6.30
CA ARG A 176 -1.43 16.09 4.87
C ARG A 176 -2.57 15.15 4.53
N LEU A 177 -3.26 15.41 3.44
CA LEU A 177 -4.27 14.51 2.89
C LEU A 177 -3.61 13.35 2.14
N ILE A 178 -4.07 12.12 2.36
CA ILE A 178 -3.76 11.00 1.48
C ILE A 178 -4.95 10.74 0.57
N ALA A 179 -6.14 10.54 1.14
CA ALA A 179 -7.35 10.18 0.40
C ALA A 179 -8.61 10.69 1.11
N ASP A 180 -9.64 11.01 0.32
CA ASP A 180 -11.00 11.34 0.78
C ASP A 180 -12.01 10.34 0.22
N ASP A 181 -13.08 10.11 0.97
CA ASP A 181 -14.16 9.14 0.75
C ASP A 181 -13.74 7.67 0.65
N ILE A 182 -12.93 7.28 -0.34
CA ILE A 182 -12.48 5.91 -0.58
C ILE A 182 -10.96 5.82 -0.43
N VAL A 183 -10.52 4.88 0.39
CA VAL A 183 -9.09 4.64 0.67
C VAL A 183 -8.75 3.19 0.39
N ASP A 184 -7.79 2.96 -0.50
CA ASP A 184 -7.28 1.63 -0.78
C ASP A 184 -6.17 1.31 0.21
N PHE A 185 -6.38 0.29 1.04
CA PHE A 185 -5.35 -0.28 1.90
C PHE A 185 -4.77 -1.53 1.26
N PHE A 186 -3.47 -1.69 1.37
CA PHE A 186 -2.75 -2.88 0.93
C PHE A 186 -1.69 -3.29 1.95
N ARG A 187 -1.38 -4.58 2.00
CA ARG A 187 -0.44 -5.11 2.98
C ARG A 187 1.02 -4.93 2.50
N ILE A 188 1.86 -4.30 3.32
CA ILE A 188 3.29 -4.08 3.04
C ILE A 188 4.22 -4.98 3.86
N SER A 189 3.69 -5.58 4.93
CA SER A 189 4.37 -6.60 5.74
C SER A 189 3.33 -7.42 6.51
N PRO A 190 3.69 -8.50 7.22
CA PRO A 190 2.74 -9.24 8.06
C PRO A 190 1.98 -8.41 9.09
N GLU A 191 2.55 -7.30 9.56
CA GLU A 191 2.00 -6.49 10.66
C GLU A 191 1.66 -5.05 10.24
N ARG A 192 1.77 -4.71 8.95
CA ARG A 192 1.52 -3.34 8.47
C ARG A 192 0.73 -3.31 7.18
N VAL A 193 -0.23 -2.40 7.16
CA VAL A 193 -0.96 -1.98 5.96
C VAL A 193 -0.65 -0.53 5.65
N GLU A 194 -0.63 -0.21 4.37
CA GLU A 194 -0.43 1.14 3.83
C GLU A 194 -1.67 1.55 3.05
N GLY A 195 -2.09 2.81 3.24
CA GLY A 195 -3.23 3.40 2.55
C GLY A 195 -2.79 4.30 1.41
N ARG A 196 -3.57 4.33 0.34
CA ARG A 196 -3.42 5.24 -0.81
C ARG A 196 -4.77 5.70 -1.33
N CYS A 197 -4.77 6.80 -2.08
CA CYS A 197 -5.95 7.26 -2.81
C CYS A 197 -6.10 6.54 -4.15
N PRO A 198 -7.32 6.14 -4.56
CA PRO A 198 -7.59 5.80 -5.95
C PRO A 198 -7.18 6.94 -6.90
N PRO A 199 -6.56 6.67 -8.06
CA PRO A 199 -6.01 7.71 -8.94
C PRO A 199 -7.02 8.78 -9.38
N LEU A 200 -8.30 8.42 -9.51
CA LEU A 200 -9.37 9.35 -9.91
C LEU A 200 -9.65 10.43 -8.85
N LEU A 201 -9.49 10.09 -7.57
CA LEU A 201 -9.82 10.96 -6.43
C LEU A 201 -8.58 11.66 -5.87
N GLN A 202 -7.40 11.38 -6.41
CA GLN A 202 -6.13 11.87 -5.89
C GLN A 202 -6.09 13.41 -5.85
N ASP A 203 -5.61 13.95 -4.73
CA ASP A 203 -5.49 15.38 -4.44
C ASP A 203 -6.81 16.16 -4.30
N TYR A 204 -7.97 15.49 -4.43
CA TYR A 204 -9.29 16.11 -4.28
C TYR A 204 -9.94 15.84 -2.92
N LEU A 205 -10.74 16.79 -2.44
CA LEU A 205 -11.53 16.71 -1.22
C LEU A 205 -12.92 17.30 -1.50
N GLU A 206 -13.99 16.58 -1.21
CA GLU A 206 -15.36 17.12 -1.32
C GLU A 206 -15.78 17.75 0.01
N VAL A 207 -16.05 19.05 0.00
CA VAL A 207 -16.51 19.77 1.19
C VAL A 207 -17.89 20.35 0.94
N ARG A 208 -18.85 20.03 1.81
CA ARG A 208 -20.23 20.51 1.67
C ARG A 208 -20.27 22.03 1.74
N GLY A 209 -21.00 22.64 0.81
CA GLY A 209 -21.10 24.09 0.67
C GLY A 209 -19.95 24.74 -0.11
N LEU A 210 -18.83 24.03 -0.33
CA LEU A 210 -17.71 24.51 -1.16
C LEU A 210 -17.53 23.70 -2.46
N GLY A 211 -18.01 22.46 -2.49
CA GLY A 211 -17.85 21.55 -3.61
C GLY A 211 -16.52 20.78 -3.57
N ILE A 212 -16.06 20.34 -4.73
CA ILE A 212 -14.81 19.58 -4.89
C ILE A 212 -13.64 20.57 -4.93
N LEU A 213 -12.68 20.38 -4.02
CA LEU A 213 -11.50 21.21 -3.88
C LEU A 213 -10.24 20.45 -4.31
N ASN A 214 -9.36 21.09 -5.07
CA ASN A 214 -8.02 20.56 -5.33
C ASN A 214 -7.06 21.02 -4.23
N ILE A 215 -6.70 20.11 -3.33
CA ILE A 215 -5.93 20.41 -2.12
C ILE A 215 -4.47 20.74 -2.42
N ARG A 216 -3.87 20.07 -3.42
CA ARG A 216 -2.52 20.40 -3.89
C ARG A 216 -2.45 21.83 -4.44
N ALA A 217 -3.43 22.24 -5.25
CA ALA A 217 -3.47 23.57 -5.84
C ALA A 217 -3.70 24.68 -4.80
N LEU A 218 -4.54 24.42 -3.78
CA LEU A 218 -4.88 25.40 -2.74
C LEU A 218 -3.81 25.55 -1.66
N PHE A 219 -3.20 24.43 -1.23
CA PHE A 219 -2.30 24.40 -0.06
C PHE A 219 -0.84 24.00 -0.39
N GLY A 220 -0.54 23.75 -1.67
CA GLY A 220 0.79 23.40 -2.17
C GLY A 220 1.13 21.90 -2.09
N ASP A 221 2.26 21.50 -2.67
CA ASP A 221 2.64 20.07 -2.77
C ASP A 221 2.80 19.36 -1.42
N ASN A 222 3.12 20.10 -0.36
CA ASN A 222 3.29 19.54 0.98
C ASN A 222 1.97 19.22 1.68
N SER A 223 0.81 19.63 1.16
CA SER A 223 -0.51 19.38 1.77
C SER A 223 -1.09 17.99 1.45
N VAL A 224 -0.43 17.25 0.55
CA VAL A 224 -0.89 15.95 0.06
C VAL A 224 0.25 14.93 0.11
N LYS A 225 -0.09 13.64 0.18
CA LYS A 225 0.89 12.56 0.17
C LYS A 225 0.32 11.32 -0.53
N PRO A 226 1.09 10.64 -1.40
CA PRO A 226 0.55 9.54 -2.20
C PRO A 226 0.16 8.32 -1.36
N THR A 227 0.97 8.00 -0.33
CA THR A 227 0.75 6.83 0.53
C THR A 227 1.18 7.11 1.98
N LYS A 228 0.62 6.36 2.92
CA LYS A 228 1.04 6.38 4.32
C LYS A 228 0.66 5.06 5.03
N PRO A 229 1.51 4.48 5.90
CA PRO A 229 1.10 3.40 6.79
C PRO A 229 -0.09 3.79 7.66
N LEU A 230 -1.02 2.86 7.89
CA LEU A 230 -2.17 3.08 8.78
C LEU A 230 -1.75 2.80 10.23
N ASP A 231 -1.66 3.85 11.04
CA ASP A 231 -1.22 3.76 12.43
C ASP A 231 -2.42 3.79 13.41
N LEU A 232 -3.47 4.54 13.09
CA LEU A 232 -4.63 4.73 13.98
C LEU A 232 -5.93 4.89 13.19
N ILE A 233 -7.01 4.25 13.65
CA ILE A 233 -8.37 4.54 13.20
C ILE A 233 -9.05 5.47 14.20
N ILE A 234 -9.59 6.57 13.70
CA ILE A 234 -10.35 7.53 14.48
C ILE A 234 -11.81 7.44 14.06
N GLN A 235 -12.65 6.96 14.96
CA GLN A 235 -14.08 6.82 14.74
C GLN A 235 -14.81 8.01 15.33
N LEU A 236 -15.38 8.83 14.45
CA LEU A 236 -16.27 9.92 14.82
C LEU A 236 -17.68 9.37 15.06
N GLU A 237 -18.27 9.72 16.20
CA GLU A 237 -19.63 9.34 16.58
C GLU A 237 -20.34 10.51 17.26
N MET A 238 -21.65 10.64 17.03
CA MET A 238 -22.43 11.68 17.73
C MET A 238 -22.53 11.34 19.22
N ALA A 239 -22.37 12.34 20.09
CA ALA A 239 -22.25 12.14 21.53
C ALA A 239 -23.48 11.45 22.17
N ASP A 240 -24.67 11.66 21.61
CA ASP A 240 -25.94 11.05 21.98
C ASP A 240 -26.04 9.56 21.60
N LYS A 241 -25.30 9.12 20.58
CA LYS A 241 -25.23 7.72 20.14
C LYS A 241 -24.20 6.89 20.92
N LEU A 242 -23.26 7.52 21.63
CA LEU A 242 -22.32 6.77 22.46
C LEU A 242 -23.02 6.19 23.69
N ALA A 243 -22.90 4.86 23.85
CA ALA A 243 -23.35 4.20 25.06
C ALA A 243 -22.65 4.80 26.30
N PRO A 244 -23.37 5.03 27.43
CA PRO A 244 -22.79 5.57 28.66
C PRO A 244 -21.55 4.82 29.17
N GLN A 245 -21.44 3.54 28.83
CA GLN A 245 -20.35 2.64 29.23
C GLN A 245 -19.04 2.90 28.45
N LEU A 246 -19.11 3.51 27.25
CA LEU A 246 -17.94 3.95 26.48
C LEU A 246 -17.43 5.32 26.94
N LEU A 247 -18.25 6.05 27.71
CA LEU A 247 -17.87 7.30 28.36
C LEU A 247 -17.14 7.07 29.70
N ASP A 248 -16.90 5.81 30.09
CA ASP A 248 -16.22 5.48 31.34
C ASP A 248 -14.75 5.94 31.28
N ARG A 249 -14.49 7.09 31.90
CA ARG A 249 -13.34 7.98 31.66
C ARG A 249 -11.99 7.40 32.09
N LEU A 250 -12.00 6.23 32.73
CA LEU A 250 -10.84 5.62 33.38
C LEU A 250 -10.47 4.26 32.82
N ASP A 251 -11.30 3.63 32.00
CA ASP A 251 -10.99 2.38 31.30
C ASP A 251 -11.14 2.60 29.80
N ILE A 252 -10.13 3.27 29.23
CA ILE A 252 -9.93 3.29 27.77
C ILE A 252 -9.65 1.83 27.37
N LYS A 253 -10.70 1.08 27.03
CA LYS A 253 -10.55 -0.21 26.38
C LYS A 253 -9.76 0.04 25.09
N THR A 254 -8.67 -0.69 24.92
CA THR A 254 -7.91 -0.62 23.67
C THR A 254 -8.77 -1.23 22.57
N LEU A 255 -9.48 -0.40 21.83
CA LEU A 255 -10.27 -0.84 20.69
C LEU A 255 -9.33 -1.08 19.52
N HIS A 256 -9.62 -2.12 18.75
CA HIS A 256 -8.89 -2.46 17.54
C HIS A 256 -9.90 -2.75 16.42
N GLU A 257 -9.47 -2.54 15.19
CA GLU A 257 -10.20 -2.92 14.00
C GLU A 257 -9.24 -3.66 13.07
N GLU A 258 -9.71 -4.72 12.42
CA GLU A 258 -8.89 -5.55 11.56
C GLU A 258 -8.96 -5.04 10.11
N VAL A 259 -7.81 -4.78 9.51
CA VAL A 259 -7.67 -4.37 8.11
C VAL A 259 -6.69 -5.34 7.45
N LEU A 260 -7.15 -6.16 6.51
CA LEU A 260 -6.34 -7.20 5.84
C LEU A 260 -5.59 -8.12 6.83
N GLY A 261 -6.27 -8.57 7.90
CA GLY A 261 -5.66 -9.40 8.93
C GLY A 261 -4.83 -8.65 9.98
N VAL A 262 -4.58 -7.35 9.79
CA VAL A 262 -3.76 -6.54 10.70
C VAL A 262 -4.66 -5.81 11.70
N LYS A 263 -4.40 -6.00 13.00
CA LYS A 263 -5.10 -5.28 14.08
C LYS A 263 -4.58 -3.86 14.20
N VAL A 264 -5.40 -2.89 13.80
CA VAL A 264 -5.10 -1.47 13.89
C VAL A 264 -5.75 -0.87 15.13
N PRO A 265 -5.03 -0.10 15.97
CA PRO A 265 -5.62 0.62 17.09
C PRO A 265 -6.74 1.56 16.64
N LYS A 266 -7.81 1.64 17.43
CA LYS A 266 -9.01 2.44 17.18
C LYS A 266 -9.33 3.31 18.40
N VAL A 267 -9.72 4.55 18.14
CA VAL A 267 -10.21 5.50 19.16
C VAL A 267 -11.54 6.07 18.69
N GLN A 268 -12.52 6.17 19.59
CA GLN A 268 -13.79 6.85 19.34
C GLN A 268 -13.72 8.28 19.86
N ILE A 269 -14.08 9.25 19.03
CA ILE A 269 -14.15 10.67 19.40
C ILE A 269 -15.61 11.14 19.28
N PRO A 270 -16.24 11.52 20.41
CA PRO A 270 -17.61 12.04 20.40
C PRO A 270 -17.67 13.45 19.83
N ILE A 271 -18.57 13.66 18.88
CA ILE A 271 -18.88 14.95 18.29
C ILE A 271 -20.04 15.60 19.04
N ALA A 272 -19.81 16.83 19.46
CA ALA A 272 -20.80 17.71 20.06
C ALA A 272 -20.51 19.15 19.64
N ALA A 273 -21.55 19.98 19.58
CA ALA A 273 -21.41 21.40 19.25
C ALA A 273 -20.40 22.10 20.17
N GLY A 274 -19.62 23.01 19.59
CA GLY A 274 -18.61 23.80 20.32
C GLY A 274 -17.30 23.07 20.62
N ARG A 275 -17.14 21.79 20.23
CA ARG A 275 -15.86 21.07 20.36
C ARG A 275 -14.99 21.26 19.13
N ASN A 276 -13.72 21.58 19.34
CA ASN A 276 -12.73 21.54 18.26
C ASN A 276 -12.25 20.10 18.06
N ILE A 277 -12.81 19.43 17.05
CA ILE A 277 -12.52 18.01 16.79
C ILE A 277 -11.09 17.81 16.29
N ALA A 278 -10.54 18.76 15.51
CA ALA A 278 -9.15 18.69 15.06
C ALA A 278 -8.15 18.63 16.23
N VAL A 279 -8.36 19.40 17.30
CA VAL A 279 -7.54 19.30 18.52
C VAL A 279 -7.66 17.91 19.16
N LEU A 280 -8.87 17.34 19.22
CA LEU A 280 -9.07 16.01 19.80
C LEU A 280 -8.37 14.91 18.98
N VAL A 281 -8.41 15.00 17.65
CA VAL A 281 -7.67 14.12 16.73
C VAL A 281 -6.18 14.21 16.99
N GLU A 282 -5.61 15.42 17.04
CA GLU A 282 -4.19 15.61 17.33
C GLU A 282 -3.79 15.06 18.71
N VAL A 283 -4.62 15.27 19.74
CA VAL A 283 -4.37 14.72 21.08
C VAL A 283 -4.48 13.20 21.08
N ALA A 284 -5.41 12.61 20.34
CA ALA A 284 -5.52 11.16 20.20
C ALA A 284 -4.25 10.56 19.58
N ILE A 285 -3.69 11.22 18.55
CA ILE A 285 -2.42 10.83 17.94
C ILE A 285 -1.25 10.97 18.95
N ARG A 286 -1.17 12.08 19.70
CA ARG A 286 -0.16 12.24 20.76
C ARG A 286 -0.27 11.17 21.86
N ASN A 287 -1.50 10.84 22.26
CA ASN A 287 -1.72 9.79 23.25
C ASN A 287 -1.32 8.41 22.69
N HIS A 288 -1.62 8.14 21.42
CA HIS A 288 -1.16 6.92 20.74
C HIS A 288 0.37 6.83 20.70
N MET A 289 1.06 7.94 20.38
CA MET A 289 2.53 8.02 20.45
C MET A 289 3.08 7.70 21.85
N LEU A 290 2.43 8.20 22.91
CA LEU A 290 2.83 7.91 24.28
C LEU A 290 2.64 6.44 24.62
N LEU A 291 1.53 5.83 24.21
CA LEU A 291 1.27 4.40 24.42
C LEU A 291 2.31 3.52 23.72
N LEU A 292 2.71 3.84 22.49
CA LEU A 292 3.79 3.15 21.77
C LEU A 292 5.15 3.27 22.50
N ARG A 293 5.36 4.35 23.25
CA ARG A 293 6.54 4.56 24.12
C ARG A 293 6.40 3.93 25.51
N GLY A 294 5.32 3.19 25.76
CA GLY A 294 5.03 2.56 27.06
C GLY A 294 4.46 3.51 28.13
N ILE A 295 4.11 4.74 27.77
CA ILE A 295 3.55 5.75 28.69
C ILE A 295 2.03 5.69 28.62
N ASN A 296 1.38 5.24 29.70
CA ASN A 296 -0.07 5.22 29.84
C ASN A 296 -0.51 6.15 30.98
N ALA A 297 -1.03 7.33 30.63
CA ALA A 297 -1.43 8.37 31.59
C ALA A 297 -2.53 7.88 32.55
N THR A 298 -3.50 7.10 32.06
CA THR A 298 -4.58 6.54 32.88
C THR A 298 -4.05 5.56 33.92
N LYS A 299 -3.11 4.69 33.53
CA LYS A 299 -2.43 3.77 34.46
C LYS A 299 -1.64 4.54 35.52
N GLN A 300 -0.90 5.58 35.11
CA GLN A 300 -0.15 6.44 36.04
C GLN A 300 -1.08 7.17 37.02
N PHE A 301 -2.21 7.69 36.54
CA PHE A 301 -3.20 8.36 37.36
C PHE A 301 -3.84 7.40 38.37
N LYS A 302 -4.28 6.21 37.93
CA LYS A 302 -4.82 5.16 38.82
C LYS A 302 -3.82 4.78 39.91
N GLN A 303 -2.55 4.58 39.55
CA GLN A 303 -1.49 4.27 40.51
C GLN A 303 -1.26 5.41 41.51
N ARG A 304 -1.25 6.67 41.05
CA ARG A 304 -1.12 7.84 41.93
C ARG A 304 -2.31 7.97 42.87
N HIS A 305 -3.53 7.86 42.36
CA HIS A 305 -4.75 7.93 43.16
C HIS A 305 -4.79 6.84 44.25
N GLN A 306 -4.45 5.60 43.91
CA GLN A 306 -4.37 4.51 44.89
C GLN A 306 -3.31 4.75 45.97
N ARG A 307 -2.16 5.35 45.62
CA ARG A 307 -1.11 5.71 46.60
C ARG A 307 -1.60 6.77 47.58
N GLU A 308 -2.30 7.80 47.10
CA GLU A 308 -2.82 8.86 47.96
C GLU A 308 -3.95 8.37 48.87
N MET A 309 -4.85 7.50 48.38
CA MET A 309 -5.88 6.88 49.25
C MET A 309 -5.26 6.04 50.37
N LYS A 310 -4.18 5.28 50.08
CA LYS A 310 -3.49 4.48 51.10
C LYS A 310 -2.82 5.34 52.17
N LYS A 311 -2.23 6.48 51.80
CA LYS A 311 -1.62 7.42 52.76
C LYS A 311 -2.68 8.03 53.69
N ASN A 312 -3.83 8.43 53.15
CA ASN A 312 -4.91 9.00 53.95
C ASN A 312 -5.53 7.98 54.92
N MET A 313 -5.59 6.71 54.56
CA MET A 313 -6.06 5.63 55.46
C MET A 313 -5.04 5.27 56.56
N GLN A 314 -3.76 5.60 56.40
CA GLN A 314 -2.72 5.37 57.42
C GLN A 314 -2.50 6.57 58.35
N SER A 315 -3.09 7.73 58.00
CA SER A 315 -2.95 8.99 58.74
C SER A 315 -4.19 9.33 59.60
N ASN A 316 -5.22 8.47 59.56
CA ASN A 316 -6.41 8.46 60.42
C ASN A 316 -6.40 7.20 61.28
#